data_AF-A0A529MQR6-F1
#
_entry.id   AF-A0A529MQR6-F1
#
_cell.length_a   1.000
_cell.length_b   1.000
_cell.length_c   1.000
_cell.angle_alpha   90.00
_cell.angle_beta   90.00
_cell.angle_gamma   90.00
#
_symmetry.space_group_name_H-M   'P 1'
#
loop_
_entity.id
_entity.type
_entity.pdbx_description
1 polymer ?
#
loop_
_entity_poly.entity_id
_entity_poly.type
_entity_poly.pdbx_seq_one_letter_code
_entity_poly.pdbx_strand_id
1 'polypeptide(L)' 'EPLGENSPITAFLEKNPSGGMHHVCYEVDDIVAARDRLKASGARVLGDGSPKIGAHGKPVLFLHPKDFFGTLVELEQS' A
#
# COMPACT_ATOMS: atom_id res chain seq x y z
N GLU A 1 -10.71 -2.19 -3.24
CA GLU A 1 -10.04 -3.43 -3.68
C GLU A 1 -10.83 -4.19 -4.74
N PRO A 2 -10.20 -4.54 -5.88
CA PRO A 2 -10.82 -5.32 -6.94
C PRO A 2 -11.00 -6.79 -6.55
N LEU A 3 -12.10 -7.43 -6.96
CA LEU A 3 -12.43 -8.84 -6.70
C LEU A 3 -12.30 -9.68 -7.98
N GLY A 4 -12.04 -10.99 -7.87
CA GLY A 4 -11.92 -11.93 -9.00
C GLY A 4 -10.77 -12.93 -8.85
N GLU A 5 -10.60 -13.84 -9.82
CA GLU A 5 -9.60 -14.94 -9.75
C GLU A 5 -8.15 -14.45 -9.62
N ASN A 6 -7.84 -13.24 -10.12
CA ASN A 6 -6.52 -12.61 -10.02
C ASN A 6 -6.51 -11.40 -9.07
N SER A 7 -7.42 -11.36 -8.10
CA SER A 7 -7.49 -10.26 -7.16
C SER A 7 -6.22 -10.19 -6.29
N PRO A 8 -5.64 -8.99 -6.09
CA PRO A 8 -4.50 -8.80 -5.19
C PRO A 8 -4.84 -9.15 -3.72
N ILE A 9 -6.14 -9.25 -3.38
CA ILE A 9 -6.58 -9.57 -2.01
C ILE A 9 -7.01 -11.03 -1.83
N THR A 10 -6.92 -11.88 -2.86
CA THR A 10 -7.32 -13.30 -2.76
C THR A 10 -6.60 -13.99 -1.60
N ALA A 11 -5.28 -13.88 -1.53
CA ALA A 11 -4.48 -14.46 -0.46
C ALA A 11 -4.79 -13.89 0.93
N PHE A 12 -5.29 -12.64 1.02
CA PHE A 12 -5.74 -12.05 2.27
C PHE A 12 -7.06 -12.66 2.72
N LEU A 13 -8.04 -12.81 1.82
CA LEU A 13 -9.34 -13.40 2.11
C LEU A 13 -9.24 -14.89 2.45
N GLU A 14 -8.35 -15.63 1.78
CA GLU A 14 -8.07 -17.04 2.13
C GLU A 14 -7.54 -17.19 3.56
N LYS A 15 -6.69 -16.25 4.01
CA LYS A 15 -6.16 -16.23 5.38
C LYS A 15 -7.16 -15.66 6.39
N ASN A 16 -8.11 -14.84 5.95
CA ASN A 16 -9.09 -14.14 6.78
C ASN A 16 -10.50 -14.35 6.20
N PRO A 17 -11.09 -15.55 6.35
CA PRO A 17 -12.35 -15.91 5.70
C PRO A 17 -13.55 -15.06 6.16
N SER A 18 -13.49 -14.47 7.36
CA SER A 18 -14.49 -13.52 7.86
C SER A 18 -14.27 -12.08 7.39
N GLY A 19 -13.24 -11.82 6.57
CA GLY A 19 -12.79 -10.50 6.19
C GLY A 19 -11.96 -9.80 7.27
N GLY A 20 -11.64 -8.53 7.05
CA GLY A 20 -10.86 -7.70 7.97
C GLY A 20 -10.34 -6.42 7.30
N MET A 21 -9.67 -5.58 8.09
CA MET A 21 -8.96 -4.40 7.54
C MET A 21 -7.74 -4.87 6.76
N HIS A 22 -7.72 -4.61 5.45
CA HIS A 22 -6.65 -5.04 4.55
C HIS A 22 -5.45 -4.09 4.55
N HIS A 23 -5.70 -2.80 4.38
CA HIS A 23 -4.70 -1.73 4.45
C HIS A 23 -5.35 -0.42 4.89
N VAL A 24 -4.51 0.58 5.18
CA VAL A 24 -4.91 1.98 5.37
C VAL A 24 -4.24 2.82 4.30
N CYS A 25 -5.00 3.69 3.64
CA CYS A 25 -4.49 4.63 2.64
C CYS A 25 -4.40 6.04 3.22
N TYR A 26 -3.24 6.68 3.04
CA TYR A 26 -3.02 8.09 3.35
C TYR A 26 -2.78 8.87 2.06
N GLU A 27 -3.49 9.98 1.92
CA GLU A 27 -3.23 10.94 0.85
C GLU A 27 -1.98 11.77 1.17
N VAL A 28 -1.17 12.06 0.16
CA VAL A 28 0.05 12.87 0.26
C VAL A 28 0.18 13.82 -0.93
N ASP A 29 0.66 15.05 -0.65
CA ASP A 29 0.81 16.09 -1.68
C ASP A 29 1.90 15.80 -2.72
N ASP A 30 2.96 15.08 -2.34
CA ASP A 30 4.00 14.60 -3.24
C ASP A 30 4.45 13.21 -2.79
N ILE A 31 4.04 12.21 -3.58
CA ILE A 31 4.31 10.80 -3.26
C ILE A 31 5.80 10.44 -3.30
N VAL A 32 6.59 11.11 -4.14
CA VAL A 32 8.04 10.86 -4.26
C VAL A 32 8.75 11.44 -3.05
N ALA A 33 8.40 12.67 -2.66
CA ALA A 33 8.94 13.30 -1.45
C ALA A 33 8.55 12.52 -0.18
N ALA A 34 7.29 12.09 -0.08
CA ALA A 34 6.81 11.28 1.05
C ALA A 34 7.57 9.93 1.14
N ARG A 35 7.72 9.24 0.00
CA ARG A 35 8.50 8.01 -0.10
C ARG A 35 9.94 8.22 0.39
N ASP A 36 10.61 9.25 -0.09
CA ASP A 36 12.03 9.46 0.21
C ASP A 36 12.24 9.81 1.68
N ARG A 37 11.33 10.60 2.27
CA ARG A 37 11.31 10.86 3.71
C ARG A 37 11.16 9.58 4.53
N LEU A 38 10.22 8.71 4.15
CA LEU A 38 9.95 7.45 4.86
C LEU A 38 11.10 6.44 4.70
N LYS A 39 11.70 6.36 3.51
CA LYS A 39 12.91 5.57 3.28
C LYS A 39 14.08 6.07 4.12
N ALA A 40 14.26 7.38 4.21
CA ALA A 40 15.30 7.99 5.06
C ALA A 40 15.10 7.69 6.55
N SER A 41 13.85 7.53 7.00
CA SER A 41 13.53 7.09 8.36
C SER A 41 13.56 5.56 8.55
N GLY A 42 13.98 4.80 7.54
CA GLY A 42 14.15 3.34 7.61
C GLY A 42 12.94 2.50 7.20
N ALA A 43 11.86 3.11 6.68
CA ALA A 43 10.70 2.35 6.22
C ALA A 43 10.99 1.62 4.90
N ARG A 44 10.49 0.39 4.78
CA ARG A 44 10.55 -0.38 3.53
C ARG A 44 9.37 -0.04 2.63
N VAL A 45 9.69 0.36 1.41
CA VAL A 45 8.72 0.50 0.32
C VAL A 45 8.64 -0.82 -0.44
N LEU A 46 7.44 -1.30 -0.72
CA LEU A 46 7.22 -2.52 -1.50
C LEU A 46 7.49 -2.27 -2.99
N GLY A 47 8.01 -3.29 -3.67
CA GLY A 47 8.37 -3.20 -5.09
C GLY A 47 9.72 -2.52 -5.32
N ASP A 48 9.84 -1.84 -6.46
CA ASP A 48 11.05 -1.11 -6.89
C ASP A 48 11.12 0.31 -6.31
N GLY A 49 10.08 0.75 -5.60
CA GLY A 49 9.96 2.09 -5.05
C GLY A 49 9.48 3.15 -6.05
N SER A 50 9.05 2.76 -7.25
CA SER A 50 8.41 3.68 -8.21
C SER A 50 6.89 3.67 -8.02
N PRO A 51 6.23 4.84 -7.95
CA PRO A 51 4.77 4.89 -7.88
C PRO A 51 4.12 4.17 -9.05
N LYS A 52 3.04 3.44 -8.78
CA LYS A 52 2.21 2.79 -9.80
C LYS A 52 0.84 3.45 -9.84
N ILE A 53 0.09 3.30 -10.93
CA ILE A 53 -1.27 3.84 -10.97
C ILE A 53 -2.22 2.93 -10.18
N GLY A 54 -2.86 3.51 -9.17
CA GLY A 54 -3.83 2.85 -8.29
C GLY A 54 -5.24 2.82 -8.87
N ALA A 55 -6.18 2.28 -8.08
CA ALA A 55 -7.57 2.07 -8.52
C ALA A 55 -8.32 3.37 -8.86
N HIS A 56 -7.92 4.50 -8.28
CA HIS A 56 -8.49 5.82 -8.55
C HIS A 56 -7.79 6.57 -9.71
N GLY A 57 -6.88 5.92 -10.43
CA GLY A 57 -6.11 6.56 -11.51
C GLY A 57 -5.00 7.49 -11.00
N LYS A 58 -4.69 7.46 -9.70
CA LYS A 58 -3.64 8.27 -9.07
C LYS A 58 -2.38 7.45 -8.78
N PRO A 59 -1.19 8.06 -8.73
CA PRO A 59 0.02 7.40 -8.27
C PRO A 59 -0.10 6.87 -6.84
N VAL A 60 0.31 5.61 -6.61
CA VAL A 60 0.30 4.93 -5.31
C VAL A 60 1.59 4.17 -5.03
N LEU A 61 1.91 4.02 -3.74
CA LEU A 61 3.00 3.20 -3.20
C LEU A 61 2.53 2.45 -1.97
N PHE A 62 3.12 1.29 -1.70
CA PHE A 62 2.84 0.52 -0.48
C PHE A 62 4.07 0.42 0.41
N LEU A 63 3.87 0.50 1.73
CA LEU A 63 4.90 0.31 2.74
C LEU A 63 4.77 -1.07 3.39
N HIS A 64 5.88 -1.71 3.72
CA HIS A 64 5.87 -3.07 4.23
C HIS A 64 5.26 -3.13 5.64
N PRO A 65 4.28 -4.02 5.90
CA PRO A 65 3.62 -4.13 7.20
C PRO A 65 4.52 -4.35 8.43
N LYS A 66 5.73 -4.88 8.22
CA LYS A 66 6.68 -5.13 9.30
C LYS A 66 7.24 -3.85 9.92
N ASP A 67 7.10 -2.71 9.24
CA ASP A 67 7.51 -1.40 9.76
C ASP A 67 6.33 -0.63 10.39
N PHE A 68 5.10 -1.15 10.28
CA PHE A 68 3.85 -0.46 10.64
C PHE A 68 2.92 -1.38 11.46
N PHE A 69 3.47 -2.08 12.46
CA PHE A 69 2.70 -2.91 13.41
C PHE A 69 1.77 -3.96 12.76
N GLY A 70 2.17 -4.49 11.60
CA GLY A 70 1.38 -5.47 10.85
C GLY A 70 0.35 -4.88 9.88
N THR A 71 0.24 -3.56 9.80
CA THR A 71 -0.67 -2.87 8.87
C THR A 71 0.02 -2.60 7.54
N LEU A 72 -0.60 -3.04 6.43
CA LEU A 72 -0.22 -2.59 5.10
C LEU A 72 -0.63 -1.12 4.94
N VAL A 73 0.31 -0.26 4.58
CA VAL A 73 0.05 1.18 4.38
C VAL A 73 0.18 1.51 2.91
N GLU A 74 -0.82 2.17 2.36
CA GLU A 74 -0.83 2.77 1.03
C GLU A 74 -0.62 4.28 1.14
N LEU A 75 0.22 4.83 0.27
CA LEU A 75 0.33 6.26 0.02
C LEU A 75 -0.29 6.52 -1.34
N GLU A 76 -1.27 7.42 -1.42
CA GLU A 76 -1.87 7.88 -2.67
C GLU A 76 -1.56 9.36 -2.87
N GLN A 77 -1.15 9.74 -4.08
CA GLN A 77 -0.97 11.13 -4.46
C GLN A 77 -2.32 11.87 -4.43
N SER A 78 -2.41 13.01 -3.74
CA SER A 78 -3.60 13.88 -3.75
C SER A 78 -3.92 14.42 -5.14
#